data_AF-S8A2U8-F1
#
_entry.id   AF-S8A2U8-F1
#
_cell.length_a   1.000
_cell.length_b   1.000
_cell.length_c   1.000
_cell.angle_alpha   90.00
_cell.angle_beta   90.00
_cell.angle_gamma   90.00
#
_symmetry.space_group_name_H-M   'P 1'
#
loop_
_entity.id
_entity.type
_entity.pdbx_description
1 polymer ?
#
loop_
_entity_poly.entity_id
_entity_poly.type
_entity_poly.pdbx_seq_one_letter_code
_entity_poly.pdbx_strand_id
1 'polypeptide(L)'
;MFLTGVIFHTYNSYLMQYEENSNNEEWKANNDHIVQTLTNYSYFLKGLKQLCGYQDKTEEALRIIQNLRQTKSAREYFQIINTYTSIAGYNKDQLIHHIKEGLKPI
;
A
#
# COMPACT_ATOMS: atom_id res chain seq x y z
N MET A 1 -5.15 -12.44 13.80
CA MET A 1 -5.07 -13.75 13.12
C MET A 1 -3.73 -13.81 12.40
N PHE A 2 -2.73 -14.48 12.98
CA PHE A 2 -1.44 -14.70 12.33
C PHE A 2 -1.64 -15.82 11.31
N LEU A 3 -1.56 -15.50 10.02
CA LEU A 3 -1.40 -16.51 8.98
C LEU A 3 -0.09 -17.25 9.29
N THR A 4 -0.21 -18.52 9.66
CA THR A 4 0.90 -19.36 10.08
C THR A 4 1.96 -19.44 8.98
N GLY A 5 3.23 -19.58 9.37
CA GLY A 5 4.40 -19.44 8.48
C GLY A 5 4.31 -20.26 7.19
N VAL A 6 3.68 -21.44 7.22
CA VAL A 6 3.51 -22.30 6.04
C VAL A 6 2.74 -21.60 4.93
N ILE A 7 1.63 -20.93 5.24
CA ILE A 7 0.80 -20.24 4.22
C ILE A 7 1.59 -19.09 3.60
N PHE A 8 2.34 -18.35 4.41
CA PHE A 8 3.17 -17.24 3.93
C PHE A 8 4.32 -17.71 3.04
N HIS A 9 4.98 -18.83 3.40
CA HIS A 9 6.09 -19.38 2.62
C HIS A 9 5.62 -19.95 1.29
N THR A 10 4.48 -20.65 1.28
CA THR A 10 3.87 -21.16 0.04
C THR A 10 3.45 -20.02 -0.88
N TYR A 11 2.82 -18.97 -0.34
CA TYR A 11 2.44 -17.79 -1.13
C TYR A 11 3.66 -17.12 -1.78
N ASN A 12 4.73 -16.87 -1.01
CA ASN A 12 5.93 -16.21 -1.55
C ASN A 12 6.63 -17.06 -2.62
N SER A 13 6.68 -18.39 -2.42
CA SER A 13 7.25 -19.30 -3.43
C SER A 13 6.44 -19.26 -4.73
N TYR A 14 5.11 -19.28 -4.64
CA TYR A 14 4.23 -19.15 -5.80
C TYR A 14 4.31 -17.78 -6.46
N LEU A 15 4.48 -16.71 -5.67
CA LEU A 15 4.66 -15.37 -6.20
C LEU A 15 5.94 -15.25 -7.02
N MET A 16 7.07 -15.77 -6.50
CA MET A 16 8.33 -15.80 -7.25
C MET A 16 8.19 -16.55 -8.58
N GLN A 17 7.60 -17.76 -8.55
CA GLN A 17 7.39 -18.55 -9.76
C GLN A 17 6.51 -17.83 -10.77
N TYR A 18 5.47 -17.14 -10.31
CA TYR A 18 4.59 -16.35 -11.17
C TYR A 18 5.29 -15.12 -11.76
N GLU A 19 6.11 -14.42 -10.98
CA GLU A 19 6.86 -13.24 -11.44
C GLU A 19 7.91 -13.62 -12.50
N GLU A 20 8.66 -14.71 -12.27
CA GLU A 20 9.63 -15.27 -13.22
C GLU A 20 8.99 -15.67 -14.56
N ASN A 21 7.71 -16.06 -14.54
CA ASN A 21 6.97 -16.54 -15.71
C ASN A 21 5.83 -15.59 -16.14
N SER A 22 5.86 -14.33 -15.69
CA SER A 22 4.73 -13.40 -15.79
C SER A 22 4.26 -13.10 -17.24
N ASN A 23 5.13 -13.29 -18.23
CA ASN A 23 4.82 -13.10 -19.65
C ASN A 23 4.54 -14.42 -20.42
N ASN A 24 4.60 -15.58 -19.75
CA ASN A 24 4.41 -16.88 -20.37
C ASN A 24 2.98 -17.39 -20.14
N GLU A 25 2.09 -17.10 -21.09
CA GLU A 25 0.68 -17.50 -21.02
C GLU A 25 0.48 -19.03 -21.02
N GLU A 26 1.34 -19.78 -21.69
CA GLU A 26 1.30 -21.25 -21.67
C GLU A 26 1.65 -21.79 -20.28
N TRP A 27 2.66 -21.21 -19.63
CA TRP A 27 3.01 -21.57 -18.25
C TRP A 27 1.86 -21.26 -17.30
N LYS A 28 1.20 -20.10 -17.42
CA LYS A 28 0.05 -19.74 -16.58
C LYS A 28 -1.12 -20.71 -16.76
N ALA A 29 -1.45 -21.07 -18.00
CA ALA A 29 -2.50 -22.04 -18.30
C ALA A 29 -2.21 -23.41 -17.67
N ASN A 30 -0.95 -23.84 -17.67
CA ASN A 30 -0.51 -25.10 -17.06
C ASN A 30 -0.39 -25.04 -15.52
N ASN A 31 -0.32 -23.83 -14.95
CA ASN A 31 -0.15 -23.60 -13.50
C ASN A 31 -1.33 -22.83 -12.90
N ASP A 32 -2.55 -23.10 -13.36
CA ASP A 32 -3.76 -22.41 -12.92
C ASP A 32 -3.94 -22.43 -11.39
N HIS A 33 -3.57 -23.53 -10.72
CA HIS A 33 -3.61 -23.63 -9.26
C HIS A 33 -2.72 -22.59 -8.53
N ILE A 34 -1.57 -22.23 -9.10
CA ILE A 34 -0.69 -21.16 -8.58
C ILE A 34 -1.39 -19.82 -8.75
N VAL A 35 -1.91 -19.55 -9.94
CA VAL A 35 -2.62 -18.31 -10.28
C VAL A 35 -3.84 -18.12 -9.37
N GLN A 36 -4.65 -19.17 -9.18
CA GLN A 36 -5.79 -19.17 -8.27
C GLN A 36 -5.36 -18.93 -6.82
N THR A 37 -4.28 -19.55 -6.35
CA THR A 37 -3.79 -19.36 -4.99
C THR A 37 -3.38 -17.90 -4.73
N LEU A 38 -2.63 -17.29 -5.66
CA LEU A 38 -2.24 -15.88 -5.57
C LEU A 38 -3.46 -14.96 -5.61
N THR A 39 -4.40 -15.24 -6.52
CA THR A 39 -5.64 -14.48 -6.69
C THR A 39 -6.49 -14.52 -5.41
N ASN A 40 -6.73 -15.71 -4.86
CA ASN A 40 -7.52 -15.89 -3.64
C ASN A 40 -6.86 -15.22 -2.43
N TYR A 41 -5.54 -15.34 -2.29
CA TYR A 41 -4.81 -14.66 -1.22
C TYR A 41 -4.89 -13.13 -1.35
N SER A 42 -4.80 -12.60 -2.57
CA SER A 42 -4.95 -11.16 -2.84
C SER A 42 -6.35 -10.66 -2.45
N TYR A 43 -7.41 -11.42 -2.78
CA TYR A 43 -8.78 -11.11 -2.41
C TYR A 43 -8.99 -11.18 -0.90
N PHE A 44 -8.42 -12.19 -0.23
CA PHE A 44 -8.46 -12.31 1.22
C PHE A 44 -7.83 -11.09 1.91
N LEU A 45 -6.64 -10.67 1.47
CA LEU A 45 -5.98 -9.46 1.99
C LEU A 45 -6.80 -8.20 1.74
N LYS A 46 -7.44 -8.09 0.56
CA LYS A 46 -8.33 -6.97 0.25
C LYS A 46 -9.54 -6.94 1.19
N GLY A 47 -10.16 -8.10 1.43
CA GLY A 47 -11.27 -8.24 2.39
C GLY A 47 -10.86 -7.87 3.82
N LEU A 48 -9.69 -8.33 4.28
CA LEU A 48 -9.15 -7.94 5.59
C LEU A 48 -8.93 -6.43 5.69
N LYS A 49 -8.34 -5.81 4.66
CA LYS A 49 -8.12 -4.36 4.62
C LYS A 49 -9.45 -3.59 4.72
N GLN A 50 -10.49 -4.04 4.01
CA GLN A 50 -11.82 -3.45 4.09
C GLN A 50 -12.43 -3.61 5.49
N LEU A 51 -12.41 -4.81 6.07
CA LEU A 51 -12.92 -5.07 7.42
C LEU A 51 -12.21 -4.25 8.50
N CYS A 52 -10.93 -3.95 8.32
CA CYS A 52 -10.15 -3.14 9.25
C CYS A 52 -10.24 -1.61 9.00
N GLY A 53 -11.08 -1.18 8.05
CA GLY A 53 -11.20 0.23 7.66
C GLY A 53 -9.91 0.81 7.10
N TYR A 54 -9.03 -0.02 6.53
CA TYR A 54 -7.73 0.42 6.03
C TYR A 54 -7.88 1.37 4.84
N GLN A 55 -8.89 1.13 3.98
CA GLN A 55 -9.19 2.01 2.86
C GLN A 55 -9.65 3.39 3.37
N ASP A 56 -10.58 3.43 4.32
CA ASP A 56 -11.05 4.68 4.94
C ASP A 56 -9.90 5.46 5.59
N LYS A 57 -9.00 4.77 6.31
CA LYS A 57 -7.81 5.37 6.92
C LYS A 57 -6.82 5.90 5.88
N THR A 58 -6.69 5.22 4.74
CA THR A 58 -5.85 5.66 3.63
C THR A 58 -6.42 6.92 2.99
N GLU A 59 -7.72 6.92 2.68
CA GLU A 59 -8.45 8.08 2.14
C GLU A 59 -8.40 9.28 3.10
N GLU A 60 -8.56 9.04 4.40
CA GLU A 60 -8.42 10.06 5.44
C GLU A 60 -6.99 10.63 5.49
N ALA A 61 -5.98 9.78 5.49
CA ALA A 61 -4.57 10.20 5.49
C ALA A 61 -4.22 11.03 4.24
N LEU A 62 -4.70 10.61 3.06
CA LEU A 62 -4.56 11.36 1.81
C LEU A 62 -5.20 12.74 1.92
N ARG A 63 -6.46 12.80 2.40
CA ARG A 63 -7.19 14.06 2.60
C ARG A 63 -6.47 15.00 3.57
N ILE A 64 -5.90 14.46 4.66
CA ILE A 64 -5.16 15.25 5.63
C ILE A 64 -3.91 15.85 4.99
N ILE A 65 -3.10 15.07 4.27
CA ILE A 65 -1.88 15.55 3.62
C ILE A 65 -2.19 16.61 2.57
N GLN A 66 -3.19 16.40 1.71
CA GLN A 66 -3.57 17.34 0.64
C GLN A 66 -4.01 18.71 1.18
N ASN A 67 -4.76 18.70 2.28
CA ASN A 67 -5.31 19.92 2.88
C ASN A 67 -4.39 20.53 3.96
N LEU A 68 -3.28 19.89 4.30
CA LEU A 68 -2.38 20.39 5.33
C LEU A 68 -1.72 21.69 4.86
N ARG A 69 -1.79 22.71 5.70
CA ARG A 69 -1.10 23.99 5.52
C ARG A 69 -0.28 24.30 6.76
N GLN A 70 0.92 24.83 6.58
CA GLN A 70 1.80 25.26 7.66
C GLN A 70 1.25 26.57 8.27
N THR A 71 0.40 26.45 9.28
CA THR A 71 -0.18 27.61 10.00
C THR A 71 0.66 28.05 11.20
N LYS A 72 1.53 27.16 11.71
CA LYS A 72 2.38 27.37 12.89
C LYS A 72 3.85 27.10 12.54
N SER A 73 4.53 26.28 13.36
CA SER A 73 5.93 25.93 13.17
C SER A 73 6.10 24.87 12.07
N ALA A 74 7.24 24.91 11.38
CA ALA A 74 7.61 23.85 10.44
C ALA A 74 7.70 22.48 11.13
N ARG A 75 8.11 22.45 12.41
CA ARG A 75 8.21 21.21 13.20
C ARG A 75 6.86 20.50 13.34
N GLU A 76 5.83 21.24 13.76
CA GLU A 76 4.47 20.67 13.89
C GLU A 76 3.93 20.20 12.54
N TYR A 77 4.16 20.98 11.48
CA TYR A 77 3.76 20.62 10.11
C TYR A 77 4.38 19.28 9.66
N PHE A 78 5.70 19.12 9.83
CA PHE A 78 6.38 17.87 9.47
C PHE A 78 6.02 16.70 10.40
N GLN A 79 5.69 16.94 11.67
CA GLN A 79 5.19 15.89 12.56
C GLN A 79 3.85 15.31 12.08
N ILE A 80 2.93 16.17 11.63
CA ILE A 80 1.65 15.73 11.07
C ILE A 80 1.90 14.93 9.79
N ILE A 81 2.73 15.43 8.87
CA ILE A 81 3.08 14.70 7.64
C ILE A 81 3.67 13.32 7.94
N ASN A 82 4.63 13.23 8.86
CA ASN A 82 5.27 11.96 9.21
C ASN A 82 4.27 10.93 9.77
N THR A 83 3.26 11.40 10.51
CA THR A 83 2.20 10.53 11.05
C THR A 83 1.38 9.86 9.94
N TYR A 84 1.05 10.61 8.88
CA TYR A 84 0.11 10.14 7.85
C TYR A 84 0.79 9.59 6.59
N THR A 85 2.08 9.87 6.37
CA THR A 85 2.82 9.45 5.17
C THR A 85 2.83 7.93 4.97
N SER A 86 3.07 7.17 6.05
CA SER A 86 3.10 5.70 5.99
C SER A 86 1.74 5.07 5.68
N ILE A 87 0.65 5.81 5.92
CA ILE A 87 -0.74 5.36 5.71
C ILE A 87 -1.22 5.78 4.31
N ALA A 88 -0.89 6.99 3.87
CA ALA A 88 -1.34 7.55 2.60
C ALA A 88 -0.83 6.79 1.37
N GLY A 89 0.31 6.07 1.48
CA GLY A 89 0.85 5.27 0.38
C GLY A 89 1.38 6.10 -0.80
N TYR A 90 1.61 7.40 -0.62
CA TYR A 90 2.24 8.24 -1.63
C TYR A 90 3.66 7.78 -1.93
N ASN A 91 4.04 7.83 -3.21
CA ASN A 91 5.44 7.74 -3.58
C ASN A 91 6.17 9.04 -3.15
N LYS A 92 7.51 9.00 -3.18
CA LYS A 92 8.34 10.10 -2.70
C LYS A 92 8.05 11.43 -3.43
N ASP A 93 7.83 11.39 -4.73
CA ASP A 93 7.62 12.59 -5.55
C ASP A 93 6.26 13.24 -5.27
N GLN A 94 5.21 12.43 -5.14
CA GLN A 94 3.88 12.89 -4.73
C GLN A 94 3.91 13.53 -3.34
N LEU A 95 4.65 12.93 -2.41
CA LEU A 95 4.80 13.46 -1.06
C LEU A 95 5.50 14.83 -1.08
N ILE A 96 6.61 14.94 -1.82
CA ILE A 96 7.36 16.20 -1.95
C ILE A 96 6.49 17.30 -2.54
N HIS A 97 5.67 16.98 -3.54
CA HIS A 97 4.74 17.93 -4.15
C HIS A 97 3.77 18.52 -3.12
N HIS A 98 3.04 17.68 -2.38
CA HIS A 98 2.08 18.15 -1.38
C HIS A 98 2.72 18.86 -0.19
N ILE A 99 3.92 18.43 0.22
CA ILE A 99 4.70 19.14 1.25
C ILE A 99 5.00 20.56 0.79
N LYS A 100 5.48 20.74 -0.45
CA LYS A 100 5.81 22.08 -0.98
C LYS A 100 4.59 22.97 -1.08
N GLU A 101 3.45 22.46 -1.54
CA GLU A 101 2.21 23.24 -1.65
C GLU A 101 1.68 23.69 -0.27
N GLY A 102 1.93 22.91 0.77
CA GLY A 102 1.44 23.20 2.11
C GLY A 102 2.36 24.09 2.96
N LEU A 103 3.62 24.29 2.55
CA LEU A 103 4.57 25.15 3.27
C LEU A 103 4.18 26.63 3.19
N LYS A 104 4.47 27.37 4.25
CA LYS A 104 4.24 28.82 4.27
C LYS A 104 5.21 29.50 3.28
N PRO A 105 4.76 30.50 2.47
CA PRO A 105 5.66 31.28 1.63
C PRO A 105 6.77 31.91 2.47
N ILE A 106 7.98 31.90 1.91
CA ILE A 106 9.18 32.51 2.50
C ILE A 106 9.25 33.98 2.13
#